data_AF-A0A7K1UT06-F1
#
_entry.id   AF-A0A7K1UT06-F1
#
_cell.length_a   1.000
_cell.length_b   1.000
_cell.length_c   1.000
_cell.angle_alpha   90.00
_cell.angle_beta   90.00
_cell.angle_gamma   90.00
#
_symmetry.space_group_name_H-M   'P 1'
#
loop_
_entity.id
_entity.type
_entity.pdbx_description
1 polymer ?
#
loop_
_entity_poly.entity_id
_entity_poly.type
_entity_poly.pdbx_seq_one_letter_code
_entity_poly.pdbx_strand_id
1 'polypeptide(L)'
;MNNSAEYVIARLRRILHEDARTAELGIEVRVEGLVVSLSGRVSSDEARDHIEEVVRESLPGFAVHNEVQVLPPTPPRVVEALGE
;
A
#
# COMPACT_ATOMS: atom_id res chain seq x y z
N MET A 1 5.50 -6.44 27.11
CA MET A 1 4.76 -7.40 26.26
C MET A 1 3.93 -6.59 25.26
N ASN A 2 4.52 -6.20 24.13
CA ASN A 2 3.83 -5.46 23.06
C ASN A 2 3.54 -6.38 21.87
N ASN A 3 2.94 -7.56 22.13
CA ASN A 3 2.75 -8.60 21.09
C ASN A 3 1.56 -8.33 20.15
N SER A 4 0.63 -7.45 20.52
CA SER A 4 -0.62 -7.28 19.75
C SER A 4 -0.42 -6.50 18.45
N ALA A 5 0.44 -5.47 18.44
CA ALA A 5 0.70 -4.67 17.24
C ALA A 5 1.51 -5.47 16.20
N GLU A 6 2.55 -6.18 16.64
CA GLU A 6 3.38 -7.05 15.78
C GLU A 6 2.54 -8.14 15.11
N TYR A 7 1.59 -8.72 15.83
CA TYR A 7 0.66 -9.70 15.28
C TYR A 7 -0.23 -9.09 14.18
N VAL A 8 -0.77 -7.90 14.42
CA VAL A 8 -1.58 -7.17 13.44
C VAL A 8 -0.75 -6.83 12.20
N ILE A 9 0.48 -6.35 12.37
CA ILE A 9 1.41 -6.05 11.26
C ILE A 9 1.68 -7.32 10.44
N ALA A 10 2.01 -8.43 11.11
CA ALA A 10 2.28 -9.69 10.43
C ALA A 10 1.05 -10.22 9.67
N ARG A 11 -0.14 -10.09 10.25
CA ARG A 11 -1.41 -10.46 9.61
C ARG A 11 -1.69 -9.62 8.37
N LEU A 12 -1.58 -8.29 8.48
CA LEU A 12 -1.78 -7.36 7.37
C LEU A 12 -0.77 -7.61 6.25
N ARG A 13 0.53 -7.74 6.58
CA ARG A 13 1.56 -8.08 5.60
C ARG A 13 1.27 -9.37 4.86
N ARG A 14 0.71 -10.37 5.53
CA ARG A 14 0.35 -11.63 4.89
C ARG A 14 -0.78 -11.42 3.88
N ILE A 15 -1.87 -10.78 4.29
CA ILE A 15 -3.03 -10.52 3.43
C ILE A 15 -2.60 -9.69 2.21
N LEU A 16 -1.78 -8.65 2.42
CA LEU A 16 -1.30 -7.78 1.35
C LEU A 16 -0.36 -8.50 0.35
N HIS A 17 0.42 -9.47 0.81
CA HIS A 17 1.24 -10.31 -0.07
C HIS A 17 0.44 -11.42 -0.77
N GLU A 18 -0.60 -11.95 -0.12
CA GLU A 18 -1.48 -12.98 -0.71
C GLU A 18 -2.45 -12.37 -1.74
N ASP A 19 -2.83 -11.10 -1.60
CA ASP A 19 -3.68 -10.41 -2.56
C ASP A 19 -2.85 -9.82 -3.70
N ALA A 20 -3.01 -10.40 -4.90
CA ALA A 20 -2.29 -9.99 -6.10
C ALA A 20 -2.50 -8.51 -6.48
N ARG A 21 -3.59 -7.88 -6.00
CA ARG A 21 -3.90 -6.47 -6.26
C ARG A 21 -3.07 -5.51 -5.41
N THR A 22 -2.52 -6.00 -4.29
CA THR A 22 -1.73 -5.22 -3.33
C THR A 22 -0.29 -5.70 -3.19
N ALA A 23 0.12 -6.69 -3.99
CA ALA A 23 1.45 -7.31 -4.00
C ALA A 23 2.55 -6.39 -4.59
N GLU A 24 2.53 -5.10 -4.26
CA GLU A 24 3.59 -4.14 -4.57
C GLU A 24 4.70 -4.24 -3.52
N LEU A 25 5.93 -4.50 -3.95
CA LEU A 25 7.11 -4.78 -3.11
C LEU A 25 7.63 -3.58 -2.27
N GLY A 26 6.81 -2.54 -2.08
CA GLY A 26 7.21 -1.27 -1.46
C GLY A 26 6.28 -0.73 -0.38
N ILE A 27 5.29 -1.50 0.07
CA ILE A 27 4.33 -1.04 1.10
C ILE A 27 4.84 -1.39 2.51
N GLU A 28 5.06 -0.35 3.31
CA GLU A 28 5.37 -0.44 4.73
C GLU A 28 4.09 -0.21 5.55
N VAL A 29 3.87 -1.08 6.53
CA VAL A 29 2.73 -1.02 7.45
C VAL A 29 3.27 -0.74 8.84
N ARG A 30 2.81 0.35 9.47
CA ARG A 30 3.08 0.69 10.87
C ARG A 30 1.79 0.74 11.67
N VAL A 31 1.87 0.33 12.92
CA VAL A 31 0.73 0.39 13.86
C VAL A 31 1.19 1.10 15.12
N GLU A 32 0.53 2.22 15.42
CA GLU A 32 0.79 3.05 16.60
C GLU A 32 -0.51 3.17 17.40
N GLY A 33 -0.63 2.35 18.45
CA GLY A 33 -1.83 2.32 19.29
C GLY A 33 -3.07 1.85 18.53
N LEU A 34 -3.93 2.79 18.13
CA LEU A 34 -5.16 2.56 17.34
C LEU A 34 -5.08 3.15 15.92
N VAL A 35 -3.89 3.63 15.52
CA VAL A 35 -3.66 4.21 14.19
C VAL A 35 -2.78 3.26 13.38
N VAL A 36 -3.20 2.98 12.15
CA VAL A 36 -2.47 2.17 11.17
C VAL A 36 -2.02 3.09 10.06
N SER A 37 -0.72 3.25 9.89
CA SER A 37 -0.13 4.06 8.82
C SER A 37 0.42 3.16 7.72
N LEU A 38 -0.02 3.42 6.50
CA LEU A 38 0.38 2.73 5.28
C LEU A 38 1.22 3.70 4.46
N SER A 39 2.49 3.36 4.23
CA SER A 39 3.42 4.20 3.48
C SER A 39 4.05 3.38 2.37
N GLY A 40 4.17 3.94 1.17
CA GLY A 40 4.77 3.23 0.06
C GLY A 40 4.54 3.92 -1.27
N ARG A 41 4.89 3.23 -2.35
CA ARG A 41 4.60 3.69 -3.72
C ARG A 41 3.87 2.60 -4.47
N VAL A 42 2.84 2.98 -5.20
CA VAL A 42 2.08 2.10 -6.08
C VAL A 42 2.03 2.63 -7.50
N SER A 43 1.77 1.72 -8.42
CA SER A 43 1.69 2.00 -9.84
C SER A 43 0.32 2.58 -10.26
N SER A 44 -0.71 2.53 -9.42
CA SER A 44 -2.07 2.98 -9.74
C SER A 44 -2.88 3.34 -8.49
N ASP A 45 -3.84 4.25 -8.65
CA ASP A 45 -4.72 4.70 -7.56
C ASP A 45 -5.65 3.57 -7.09
N GLU A 46 -6.07 2.67 -7.98
CA GLU A 46 -6.87 1.50 -7.59
C GLU A 46 -6.12 0.56 -6.63
N ALA A 47 -4.81 0.38 -6.82
CA ALA A 47 -4.00 -0.41 -5.90
C ALA A 47 -3.92 0.28 -4.52
N ARG A 48 -3.82 1.62 -4.49
CA ARG A 48 -3.84 2.40 -3.25
C ARG A 48 -5.16 2.25 -2.51
N ASP A 49 -6.28 2.33 -3.21
CA ASP A 49 -7.63 2.19 -2.63
C ASP A 49 -7.87 0.78 -2.10
N HIS A 50 -7.49 -0.25 -2.87
CA HIS A 50 -7.59 -1.64 -2.43
C HIS A 50 -6.79 -1.94 -1.17
N ILE A 51 -5.58 -1.39 -1.02
CA ILE A 51 -4.80 -1.55 0.22
C ILE A 51 -5.56 -0.97 1.42
N GLU A 52 -6.17 0.21 1.27
CA GLU A 52 -6.94 0.84 2.34
C GLU A 52 -8.18 0.03 2.71
N GLU A 53 -8.92 -0.44 1.71
CA GLU A 53 -10.12 -1.24 1.88
C GLU A 53 -9.80 -2.52 2.67
N VAL A 54 -8.80 -3.30 2.22
CA VAL A 54 -8.37 -4.55 2.87
C VAL A 54 -7.97 -4.33 4.33
N VAL A 55 -7.28 -3.23 4.63
CA VAL A 55 -6.85 -2.89 5.99
C VAL A 55 -8.04 -2.50 6.85
N ARG A 56 -8.98 -1.70 6.31
CA ARG A 56 -10.20 -1.28 7.01
C ARG A 56 -11.14 -2.46 7.28
N GLU A 57 -11.26 -3.39 6.34
CA GLU A 57 -12.04 -4.63 6.51
C GLU A 57 -11.43 -5.55 7.58
N SER A 58 -10.10 -5.64 7.61
CA SER A 58 -9.39 -6.47 8.58
C SER A 58 -9.41 -5.90 10.00
N LEU A 59 -9.52 -4.57 10.14
CA LEU A 59 -9.43 -3.85 11.40
C LEU A 59 -10.55 -2.80 11.56
N PRO A 60 -11.81 -3.24 11.68
CA PRO A 60 -12.91 -2.31 11.95
C PRO A 60 -12.70 -1.65 13.32
N GLY A 61 -12.42 -0.34 13.32
CA GLY A 61 -12.21 0.46 14.53
C GLY A 61 -10.81 1.06 14.68
N PHE A 62 -9.87 0.74 13.80
CA PHE A 62 -8.57 1.42 13.74
C PHE A 62 -8.61 2.58 12.75
N ALA A 63 -7.92 3.67 13.07
CA ALA A 63 -7.77 4.80 12.16
C ALA A 63 -6.72 4.45 11.10
N VAL A 64 -7.13 4.33 9.84
CA VAL A 64 -6.22 4.00 8.73
C VAL A 64 -5.76 5.29 8.06
N HIS A 65 -4.46 5.51 8.05
CA HIS A 65 -3.80 6.61 7.35
C HIS A 65 -3.09 6.07 6.11
N ASN A 66 -3.67 6.34 4.94
CA ASN A 66 -3.10 5.94 3.66
C ASN A 66 -2.19 7.05 3.08
N GLU A 67 -0.90 6.93 3.37
CA GLU A 67 0.17 7.79 2.85
C GLU A 67 0.88 7.16 1.63
N VAL A 68 0.25 6.19 0.97
CA VAL A 68 0.79 5.56 -0.23
C VAL A 68 0.72 6.56 -1.38
N GLN A 69 1.86 6.76 -2.05
CA GLN A 69 1.96 7.63 -3.21
C GLN A 69 1.74 6.85 -4.50
N VAL A 70 0.81 7.31 -5.33
CA VAL A 70 0.60 6.78 -6.67
C VAL A 70 1.63 7.41 -7.60
N LEU A 71 2.53 6.61 -8.16
CA LEU A 71 3.41 7.06 -9.21
C LEU A 71 2.60 7.19 -10.50
N PRO A 72 2.60 8.36 -11.15
CA PRO A 72 1.96 8.47 -12.46
C PRO A 72 2.65 7.52 -13.43
N PRO A 73 1.91 6.85 -14.33
CA PRO A 73 2.53 6.06 -15.37
C PRO A 73 3.46 6.97 -16.16
N THR A 74 4.76 6.68 -16.15
CA THR A 74 5.72 7.42 -16.96
C THR A 74 5.24 7.30 -18.41
N PRO A 75 4.83 8.41 -19.08
CA PRO A 75 4.42 8.30 -20.46
C PRO A 75 5.59 7.71 -21.26
N PRO A 76 5.33 6.83 -22.24
CA PRO A 76 6.40 6.36 -23.10
C PRO A 76 7.04 7.60 -23.73
N ARG A 77 8.31 7.84 -23.42
CA ARG A 77 9.10 8.87 -24.09
C ARG A 77 9.13 8.46 -25.55
N VAL A 78 8.28 9.06 -26.38
CA VAL A 78 8.50 9.08 -27.82
C VAL A 78 9.82 9.81 -27.98
N VAL A 79 10.90 9.05 -28.13
CA VAL A 79 12.10 9.57 -28.76
C VAL A 79 11.66 9.86 -30.17
N GLU A 80 11.34 11.13 -30.44
CA GLU A 80 11.22 11.61 -31.80
C GLU A 80 12.59 11.33 -32.42
N ALA A 81 12.68 10.24 -33.18
CA ALA A 81 13.82 9.96 -34.02
C ALA A 81 13.93 11.17 -34.94
N LEU A 82 14.94 11.99 -34.69
CA LEU A 82 15.33 13.09 -35.55
C LEU A 82 15.33 12.57 -36.98
N GLY A 83 14.41 13.10 -37.76
CA GLY A 83 14.37 12.90 -39.19
C GLY A 83 15.59 13.55 -39.85
N GLU A 84 15.99 12.88 -40.93
CA GLU A 84 16.80 13.36 -42.06
C GLU A 84 18.33 13.38 -41.92
#